data_AF-A0A4U5J7Y0-F1
#
_entry.id   AF-A0A4U5J7Y0-F1
#
_cell.length_a   1.000
_cell.length_b   1.000
_cell.length_c   1.000
_cell.angle_alpha   90.00
_cell.angle_beta   90.00
_cell.angle_gamma   90.00
#
_symmetry.space_group_name_H-M   'P 1'
#
loop_
_entity.id
_entity.type
_entity.pdbx_description
1 polymer ?
#
loop_
_entity_poly.entity_id
_entity_poly.type
_entity_poly.pdbx_seq_one_letter_code
_entity_poly.pdbx_strand_id
1 'polypeptide(L)'
;MRVSVIGGSGVGAETYERAVEVGRLLGERGHTVVCGGLTGVMEAVCKGASGTGAETIGILPGEDRDAANEWVVTPIATGLGHARNSLVVCNGDAVVAIDGAAGTLSELGLALAFHRPIAGLGTHEIDLEGFEAVGTPIEAVEHVERTVEER
;
A
#
# COMPACT_ATOMS: atom_id res chain seq x y z
N MET A 1 2.26 7.20 11.19
CA MET A 1 3.18 7.47 10.06
C MET A 1 2.40 7.34 8.74
N ARG A 2 3.02 7.57 7.58
CA ARG A 2 2.40 7.20 6.29
C ARG A 2 2.85 5.79 5.90
N VAL A 3 1.92 4.92 5.52
CA VAL A 3 2.23 3.58 5.03
C VAL A 3 1.73 3.45 3.60
N SER A 4 2.64 3.14 2.69
CA SER A 4 2.29 2.88 1.30
C SER A 4 1.83 1.44 1.15
N VAL A 5 0.64 1.23 0.63
CA VAL A 5 0.11 -0.11 0.38
C VAL A 5 -0.01 -0.35 -1.11
N ILE A 6 0.74 -1.34 -1.59
CA ILE A 6 0.87 -1.70 -3.00
C ILE A 6 0.38 -3.12 -3.22
N GLY A 7 -0.15 -3.41 -4.41
CA GLY A 7 -0.69 -4.74 -4.68
C GLY A 7 -1.43 -4.85 -6.00
N GLY A 8 -2.01 -6.03 -6.25
CA GLY A 8 -2.75 -6.33 -7.47
C GLY A 8 -4.00 -5.46 -7.64
N SER A 9 -4.28 -5.02 -8.87
CA SER A 9 -5.51 -4.28 -9.21
C SER A 9 -6.74 -5.18 -9.36
N GLY A 10 -6.55 -6.49 -9.45
CA GLY A 10 -7.61 -7.50 -9.43
C GLY A 10 -7.16 -8.68 -8.58
N VAL A 11 -7.90 -8.98 -7.52
CA VAL A 11 -7.53 -9.98 -6.51
C VAL A 11 -8.73 -10.85 -6.12
N GLY A 12 -8.46 -12.06 -5.65
CA GLY A 12 -9.49 -12.96 -5.10
C GLY A 12 -10.00 -12.51 -3.73
N ALA A 13 -11.09 -13.10 -3.27
CA ALA A 13 -11.77 -12.73 -2.03
C ALA A 13 -10.85 -12.80 -0.80
N GLU A 14 -10.05 -13.85 -0.67
CA GLU A 14 -9.13 -14.03 0.45
C GLU A 14 -8.09 -12.89 0.53
N THR A 15 -7.43 -12.57 -0.59
CA THR A 15 -6.47 -11.46 -0.66
C THR A 15 -7.15 -10.12 -0.39
N TYR A 16 -8.36 -9.92 -0.91
CA TYR A 16 -9.14 -8.71 -0.65
C TYR A 16 -9.42 -8.54 0.85
N GLU A 17 -9.88 -9.59 1.53
CA GLU A 17 -10.14 -9.58 2.97
C GLU A 17 -8.87 -9.30 3.78
N ARG A 18 -7.73 -9.89 3.41
CA ARG A 18 -6.43 -9.58 4.03
C ARG A 18 -6.05 -8.11 3.85
N ALA A 19 -6.27 -7.53 2.69
CA ALA A 19 -6.00 -6.12 2.44
C ALA A 19 -6.95 -5.18 3.20
N VAL A 20 -8.24 -5.54 3.32
CA VAL A 20 -9.20 -4.84 4.21
C VAL A 20 -8.69 -4.87 5.66
N GLU A 21 -8.24 -6.02 6.13
CA GLU A 21 -7.74 -6.18 7.49
C GLU A 21 -6.47 -5.34 7.73
N VAL A 22 -5.53 -5.31 6.78
CA VAL A 22 -4.37 -4.41 6.82
C VAL A 22 -4.82 -2.95 6.93
N GLY A 23 -5.79 -2.53 6.10
CA GLY A 23 -6.32 -1.17 6.14
C GLY A 23 -6.95 -0.80 7.49
N ARG A 24 -7.74 -1.70 8.06
CA ARG A 24 -8.36 -1.54 9.38
C ARG A 24 -7.30 -1.38 10.47
N LEU A 25 -6.32 -2.28 10.49
CA LEU A 25 -5.24 -2.26 11.49
C LEU A 25 -4.38 -0.98 11.39
N LEU A 26 -3.99 -0.58 10.17
CA LEU A 26 -3.28 0.67 9.95
C LEU A 26 -4.07 1.86 10.48
N GLY A 27 -5.37 1.88 10.17
CA GLY A 27 -6.23 2.97 10.57
C GLY A 27 -6.51 3.04 12.07
N GLU A 28 -6.72 1.91 12.74
CA GLU A 28 -6.89 1.83 14.20
C GLU A 28 -5.62 2.25 14.96
N ARG A 29 -4.46 2.08 14.35
CA ARG A 29 -3.16 2.50 14.88
C ARG A 29 -2.78 3.94 14.50
N GLY A 30 -3.69 4.68 13.87
CA GLY A 30 -3.51 6.11 13.57
C GLY A 30 -2.57 6.39 12.40
N HIS A 31 -2.36 5.42 11.51
CA HIS A 31 -1.56 5.61 10.30
C HIS A 31 -2.37 6.16 9.14
N THR A 32 -1.71 6.91 8.26
CA THR A 32 -2.27 7.33 6.97
C THR A 32 -1.91 6.30 5.91
N VAL A 33 -2.89 5.90 5.09
CA VAL A 33 -2.67 4.96 3.98
C VAL A 33 -2.40 5.74 2.70
N VAL A 34 -1.36 5.36 1.96
CA VAL A 34 -1.08 5.86 0.61
C VAL A 34 -1.14 4.69 -0.37
N CYS A 35 -1.91 4.79 -1.44
CA CYS A 35 -2.01 3.72 -2.44
C CYS A 35 -2.22 4.29 -3.85
N GLY A 36 -2.32 3.43 -4.87
CA GLY A 36 -2.60 3.86 -6.25
C GLY A 36 -4.06 4.23 -6.53
N GLY A 37 -4.95 4.12 -5.54
CA GLY A 37 -6.30 4.70 -5.55
C GLY A 37 -7.34 4.05 -6.47
N LEU A 38 -7.00 2.98 -7.20
CA LEU A 38 -7.94 2.26 -8.07
C LEU A 38 -8.50 1.01 -7.35
N THR A 39 -8.69 -0.10 -8.05
CA THR A 39 -9.36 -1.33 -7.59
C THR A 39 -8.40 -2.32 -6.91
N GLY A 40 -8.95 -3.44 -6.44
CA GLY A 40 -8.17 -4.56 -5.90
C GLY A 40 -7.62 -4.25 -4.51
N VAL A 41 -6.34 -4.51 -4.27
CA VAL A 41 -5.69 -4.25 -2.97
C VAL A 41 -5.85 -2.81 -2.54
N MET A 42 -5.74 -1.87 -3.48
CA MET A 42 -5.82 -0.43 -3.21
C MET A 42 -7.21 -0.01 -2.73
N GLU A 43 -8.27 -0.59 -3.28
CA GLU A 43 -9.64 -0.37 -2.83
C GLU A 43 -9.88 -1.04 -1.46
N ALA A 44 -9.45 -2.30 -1.33
CA ALA A 44 -9.62 -3.08 -0.11
C ALA A 44 -8.98 -2.39 1.11
N VAL A 45 -7.74 -1.93 0.98
CA VAL A 45 -7.05 -1.25 2.09
C VAL A 45 -7.71 0.08 2.44
N CYS A 46 -8.16 0.86 1.46
CA CYS A 46 -8.88 2.11 1.73
C CYS A 46 -10.23 1.83 2.41
N LYS A 47 -10.95 0.79 1.97
CA LYS A 47 -12.20 0.33 2.59
C LYS A 47 -12.00 -0.03 4.06
N GLY A 48 -10.96 -0.80 4.36
CA GLY A 48 -10.62 -1.17 5.74
C GLY A 48 -10.31 0.04 6.62
N ALA A 49 -9.58 1.02 6.08
CA ALA A 49 -9.20 2.24 6.79
C ALA A 49 -10.36 3.22 7.00
N SER A 50 -11.35 3.24 6.10
CA SER A 50 -12.44 4.24 6.09
C SER A 50 -13.25 4.31 7.40
N GLY A 51 -13.37 3.18 8.12
CA GLY A 51 -14.13 3.08 9.37
C GLY A 51 -13.39 3.57 10.63
N THR A 52 -12.10 3.90 10.52
CA THR A 52 -11.25 4.20 11.69
C THR A 52 -10.95 5.70 11.85
N GLY A 53 -11.37 6.53 10.88
CA GLY A 53 -10.99 7.94 10.79
C GLY A 53 -9.59 8.18 10.20
N ALA A 54 -8.96 7.15 9.63
CA ALA A 54 -7.68 7.29 8.97
C ALA A 54 -7.80 8.00 7.61
N GLU A 55 -6.80 8.82 7.30
CA GLU A 55 -6.66 9.45 5.99
C GLU A 55 -6.22 8.40 4.95
N THR A 56 -6.84 8.42 3.77
CA THR A 56 -6.49 7.57 2.62
C THR A 56 -6.16 8.45 1.41
N ILE A 57 -4.93 8.33 0.91
CA ILE A 57 -4.42 9.10 -0.23
C ILE A 57 -4.28 8.18 -1.44
N GLY A 58 -5.04 8.46 -2.50
CA GLY A 58 -5.00 7.71 -3.75
C GLY A 58 -4.23 8.47 -4.83
N ILE A 59 -3.04 7.98 -5.20
CA ILE A 59 -2.24 8.58 -6.28
C ILE A 59 -2.57 7.87 -7.59
N LEU A 60 -3.37 8.54 -8.43
CA LEU A 60 -3.97 7.95 -9.61
C LEU A 60 -3.05 8.07 -10.83
N PRO A 61 -3.06 7.08 -11.75
CA PRO A 61 -2.24 7.13 -12.96
C PRO A 61 -2.78 8.10 -14.03
N GLY A 62 -4.10 8.38 -14.01
CA GLY A 62 -4.77 9.25 -14.97
C GLY A 62 -4.87 10.71 -14.52
N GLU A 63 -5.61 11.50 -15.31
CA GLU A 63 -5.87 12.93 -15.07
C GLU A 63 -7.20 13.19 -14.35
N ASP A 64 -8.04 12.16 -14.25
CA ASP A 64 -9.35 12.24 -13.59
C ASP A 64 -9.25 11.85 -12.11
N ARG A 65 -9.68 12.75 -11.23
CA ARG A 65 -9.72 12.50 -9.77
C ARG A 65 -10.91 11.63 -9.37
N ASP A 66 -11.99 11.66 -10.15
CA ASP A 66 -13.21 10.91 -9.87
C ASP A 66 -13.05 9.42 -10.21
N ALA A 67 -11.93 9.05 -10.83
CA ALA A 67 -11.54 7.66 -11.06
C ALA A 67 -11.04 6.93 -9.79
N ALA A 68 -10.84 7.64 -8.68
CA ALA A 68 -10.48 7.01 -7.41
C ALA A 68 -11.61 6.10 -6.91
N ASN A 69 -11.26 5.04 -6.17
CA ASN A 69 -12.26 4.26 -5.44
C ASN A 69 -12.94 5.12 -4.35
N GLU A 70 -14.17 4.76 -3.99
CA GLU A 70 -15.04 5.56 -3.10
C GLU A 70 -14.47 5.76 -1.68
N TRP A 71 -13.47 4.97 -1.28
CA TRP A 71 -12.86 4.98 0.05
C TRP A 71 -11.61 5.87 0.13
N VAL A 72 -11.18 6.47 -0.98
CA VAL A 72 -10.09 7.45 -1.02
C VAL A 72 -10.62 8.80 -0.55
N VAL A 73 -9.99 9.35 0.50
CA VAL A 73 -10.30 10.70 1.02
C VAL A 73 -9.63 11.77 0.17
N THR A 74 -8.34 11.57 -0.16
CA THR A 74 -7.56 12.54 -0.95
C THR A 74 -7.10 11.92 -2.28
N PRO A 75 -7.83 12.12 -3.40
CA PRO A 75 -7.39 11.69 -4.72
C PRO A 75 -6.41 12.68 -5.36
N ILE A 76 -5.29 12.16 -5.85
CA ILE A 76 -4.25 12.90 -6.58
C ILE A 76 -4.14 12.34 -8.00
N ALA A 77 -4.78 13.00 -8.96
CA ALA A 77 -4.62 12.70 -10.37
C ALA A 77 -3.27 13.23 -10.87
N THR A 78 -2.49 12.37 -11.55
CA THR A 78 -1.10 12.69 -11.94
C THR A 78 -0.88 12.79 -13.45
N GLY A 79 -1.64 12.05 -14.26
CA GLY A 79 -1.38 11.89 -15.70
C GLY A 79 -0.06 11.16 -16.02
N LEU A 80 0.57 10.52 -15.03
CA LEU A 80 1.92 9.94 -15.17
C LEU A 80 1.91 8.45 -15.55
N GLY A 81 0.74 7.83 -15.72
CA GLY A 81 0.65 6.39 -15.98
C GLY A 81 1.38 5.59 -14.91
N HIS A 82 2.27 4.66 -15.30
CA HIS A 82 3.07 3.87 -14.35
C HIS A 82 4.17 4.67 -13.63
N ALA A 83 4.59 5.84 -14.13
CA ALA A 83 5.63 6.63 -13.46
C ALA A 83 5.19 7.14 -12.07
N ARG A 84 3.87 7.23 -11.83
CA ARG A 84 3.26 7.55 -10.52
C ARG A 84 3.63 6.55 -9.43
N ASN A 85 4.03 5.32 -9.78
CA ASN A 85 4.39 4.28 -8.82
C ASN A 85 5.47 4.77 -7.85
N SER A 86 6.42 5.57 -8.34
CA SER A 86 7.45 6.21 -7.51
C SER A 86 6.88 7.16 -6.47
N LEU A 87 5.80 7.89 -6.80
CA LEU A 87 5.11 8.79 -5.90
C LEU A 87 4.37 8.03 -4.79
N VAL A 88 3.77 6.87 -5.09
CA VAL A 88 3.13 6.06 -4.03
C VAL A 88 4.16 5.60 -3.03
N VAL A 89 5.26 5.03 -3.51
CA VAL A 89 6.27 4.48 -2.62
C VAL A 89 6.99 5.56 -1.81
N CYS A 90 7.37 6.69 -2.43
CA CYS A 90 8.16 7.70 -1.75
C CYS A 90 7.38 8.45 -0.64
N ASN A 91 6.05 8.42 -0.69
CA ASN A 91 5.18 9.08 0.29
C ASN A 91 4.87 8.24 1.53
N GLY A 92 5.27 6.96 1.56
CA GLY A 92 5.22 6.11 2.75
C GLY A 92 6.56 6.13 3.49
N ASP A 93 6.50 6.11 4.81
CA ASP A 93 7.66 5.83 5.67
C ASP A 93 8.09 4.37 5.54
N ALA A 94 7.12 3.49 5.26
CA ALA A 94 7.26 2.07 4.98
C ALA A 94 6.24 1.59 3.92
N VAL A 95 6.42 0.36 3.44
CA VAL A 95 5.57 -0.27 2.43
C VAL A 95 5.00 -1.58 2.94
N VAL A 96 3.70 -1.80 2.70
CA VAL A 96 3.08 -3.13 2.78
C VAL A 96 2.72 -3.55 1.36
N ALA A 97 3.28 -4.67 0.90
CA ALA A 97 3.04 -5.23 -0.42
C ALA A 97 2.17 -6.48 -0.32
N ILE A 98 0.98 -6.46 -0.93
CA ILE A 98 -0.02 -7.53 -0.82
C ILE A 98 -0.31 -8.06 -2.22
N ASP A 99 -0.18 -9.37 -2.44
CA ASP A 99 -0.32 -9.98 -3.78
C ASP A 99 0.56 -9.24 -4.82
N GLY A 100 0.29 -9.34 -6.12
CA GLY A 100 0.78 -8.36 -7.07
C GLY A 100 0.98 -8.88 -8.48
N ALA A 101 1.30 -7.93 -9.34
CA ALA A 101 1.72 -8.17 -10.72
C ALA A 101 2.95 -7.31 -11.04
N ALA A 102 3.27 -7.12 -12.33
CA ALA A 102 4.40 -6.29 -12.78
C ALA A 102 4.40 -4.87 -12.18
N GLY A 103 3.23 -4.26 -11.97
CA GLY A 103 3.10 -2.97 -11.30
C GLY A 103 3.62 -2.99 -9.87
N THR A 104 3.17 -3.97 -9.08
CA THR A 104 3.63 -4.17 -7.69
C THR A 104 5.12 -4.48 -7.64
N LEU A 105 5.64 -5.30 -8.56
CA LEU A 105 7.07 -5.59 -8.65
C LEU A 105 7.90 -4.32 -8.92
N SER A 106 7.40 -3.41 -9.77
CA SER A 106 8.06 -2.12 -10.00
C SER A 106 8.07 -1.23 -8.74
N GLU A 107 6.98 -1.23 -7.96
CA GLU A 107 6.88 -0.48 -6.71
C GLU A 107 7.79 -1.09 -5.63
N LEU A 108 7.94 -2.42 -5.57
CA LEU A 108 8.91 -3.09 -4.70
C LEU A 108 10.35 -2.66 -5.01
N GLY A 109 10.74 -2.66 -6.29
CA GLY A 109 12.07 -2.19 -6.70
C GLY A 109 12.31 -0.71 -6.34
N LEU A 110 11.31 0.14 -6.54
CA LEU A 110 11.37 1.56 -6.14
C LEU A 110 11.45 1.73 -4.62
N ALA A 111 10.77 0.88 -3.84
CA ALA A 111 10.79 0.92 -2.39
C ALA A 111 12.19 0.63 -1.85
N LEU A 112 12.85 -0.39 -2.39
CA LEU A 112 14.22 -0.72 -2.06
C LEU A 112 15.19 0.41 -2.47
N ALA A 113 15.01 1.00 -3.66
CA ALA A 113 15.82 2.13 -4.11
C ALA A 113 15.66 3.38 -3.24
N PHE A 114 14.48 3.60 -2.65
CA PHE A 114 14.22 4.67 -1.68
C PHE A 114 14.51 4.26 -0.23
N HIS A 115 15.07 3.07 -0.02
CA HIS A 115 15.31 2.51 1.29
C HIS A 115 14.05 2.53 2.16
N ARG A 116 12.87 2.20 1.64
CA ARG A 116 11.66 1.99 2.44
C ARG A 116 11.64 0.55 2.92
N PRO A 117 11.39 0.28 4.21
CA PRO A 117 11.23 -1.09 4.69
C PRO A 117 9.91 -1.65 4.15
N ILE A 118 9.90 -2.93 3.81
CA ILE A 118 8.81 -3.58 3.10
C ILE A 118 8.38 -4.83 3.86
N ALA A 119 7.11 -4.87 4.26
CA ALA A 119 6.43 -6.11 4.63
C ALA A 119 5.75 -6.73 3.40
N GLY A 120 6.17 -7.93 3.00
CA GLY A 120 5.58 -8.69 1.90
C GLY A 120 4.54 -9.69 2.40
N LEU A 121 3.26 -9.46 2.10
CA LEU A 121 2.13 -10.29 2.50
C LEU A 121 1.60 -11.08 1.29
N GLY A 122 2.14 -12.27 1.04
CA GLY A 122 1.75 -13.11 -0.09
C GLY A 122 2.02 -12.45 -1.46
N THR A 123 3.11 -11.69 -1.56
CA THR A 123 3.58 -11.01 -2.79
C THR A 123 4.82 -11.73 -3.38
N HIS A 124 5.48 -11.09 -4.34
CA HIS A 124 6.74 -11.52 -4.92
C HIS A 124 7.80 -11.69 -3.83
N GLU A 125 8.52 -12.81 -3.83
CA GLU A 125 9.69 -12.99 -2.97
C GLU A 125 10.87 -12.20 -3.53
N ILE A 126 11.56 -11.46 -2.67
CA ILE A 126 12.73 -10.66 -3.01
C ILE A 126 13.84 -10.97 -2.01
N ASP A 127 15.01 -11.35 -2.51
CA ASP A 127 16.22 -11.57 -1.72
C ASP A 127 17.10 -10.32 -1.72
N LEU A 128 16.62 -9.24 -1.09
CA LEU A 128 17.33 -7.97 -0.92
C LEU A 128 17.05 -7.38 0.46
N GLU A 129 18.04 -6.67 1.01
CA GLU A 129 17.91 -5.99 2.29
C GLU A 129 16.76 -4.97 2.27
N GLY A 130 15.95 -4.97 3.32
CA GLY A 130 14.78 -4.10 3.47
C GLY A 130 13.45 -4.74 3.11
N PHE A 131 13.44 -6.00 2.64
CA PHE A 131 12.23 -6.80 2.42
C PHE A 131 12.11 -7.93 3.46
N GLU A 132 10.92 -8.09 4.04
CA GLU A 132 10.59 -9.22 4.91
C GLU A 132 9.24 -9.81 4.51
N ALA A 133 9.22 -11.12 4.23
CA ALA A 133 7.98 -11.84 3.98
C ALA A 133 7.28 -12.17 5.32
N VAL A 134 5.98 -11.84 5.41
CA VAL A 134 5.15 -12.03 6.60
C VAL A 134 3.90 -12.86 6.27
N GLY A 135 3.37 -13.56 7.28
CA GLY A 135 2.24 -14.49 7.10
C GLY A 135 0.88 -13.82 7.21
N THR A 136 0.76 -12.77 8.01
CA THR A 136 -0.54 -12.21 8.42
C THR A 136 -0.61 -10.69 8.30
N PRO A 137 -1.83 -10.11 8.18
CA PRO A 137 -2.02 -8.66 8.21
C PRO A 137 -1.41 -7.98 9.43
N ILE A 138 -1.51 -8.60 10.61
CA ILE A 138 -1.00 -8.04 11.86
C ILE A 138 0.54 -7.99 11.86
N GLU A 139 1.20 -9.07 11.44
CA GLU A 139 2.66 -9.12 11.29
C GLU A 139 3.15 -8.08 10.29
N ALA A 140 2.40 -7.84 9.20
CA ALA A 140 2.75 -6.82 8.22
C ALA A 140 2.78 -5.41 8.84
N VAL A 141 1.75 -5.07 9.63
CA VAL A 141 1.67 -3.75 10.29
C VAL A 141 2.74 -3.63 11.39
N GLU A 142 2.92 -4.66 12.21
CA GLU A 142 3.93 -4.66 13.27
C GLU A 142 5.35 -4.58 12.72
N HIS A 143 5.64 -5.26 11.61
CA HIS A 143 6.94 -5.19 10.94
C HIS A 143 7.26 -3.76 10.49
N VAL A 144 6.31 -3.08 9.80
CA VAL A 144 6.55 -1.72 9.32
C VAL A 144 6.66 -0.70 10.45
N GLU A 145 5.90 -0.86 11.54
CA GLU A 145 6.01 -0.01 12.73
C GLU A 145 7.40 -0.14 13.38
N ARG A 146 7.79 -1.38 13.71
CA ARG A 146 9.08 -1.67 14.33
C ARG A 146 10.25 -1.14 13.50
N THR A 147 10.23 -1.37 12.19
CA THR A 147 11.36 -1.01 11.33
C THR A 147 11.48 0.50 11.10
N VAL A 148 10.39 1.25 11.23
CA VAL A 148 10.43 2.72 11.18
C VAL A 148 10.91 3.31 12.50
N GLU A 149 10.55 2.73 13.65
CA GLU A 149 11.02 3.18 14.97
C GLU A 149 12.52 2.96 15.20
N GLU A 150 13.11 1.94 14.56
CA GLU A 150 14.53 1.59 14.64
C GLU A 150 15.46 2.46 13.77
N ARG A 151 14.90 3.40 12.99
CA ARG A 151 15.64 4.29 12.06
C ARG A 151 15.94 5.67 12.64
#